data_AF-A0A2V5UBL6-F1
#
_entry.id   AF-A0A2V5UBL6-F1
#
_cell.length_a   1.000
_cell.length_b   1.000
_cell.length_c   1.000
_cell.angle_alpha   90.00
_cell.angle_beta   90.00
_cell.angle_gamma   90.00
#
_symmetry.space_group_name_H-M   'P 1'
#
loop_
_entity.id
_entity.type
_entity.pdbx_description
1 polymer ?
#
loop_
_entity_poly.entity_id
_entity_poly.type
_entity_poly.pdbx_seq_one_letter_code
_entity_poly.pdbx_strand_id
1 'polypeptide(L)' 'MTRLTNAFSKKWLNLKWAYVLQFAHYNFCRPHTSLNKCTPAMAAGMSTHVWTIQELITSNAV' A
#
# COMPACT_ATOMS: atom_id res chain seq x y z
N MET A 1 6.12 9.22 -2.17
CA MET A 1 7.27 8.30 -2.36
C MET A 1 8.42 9.16 -2.85
N THR A 2 9.30 9.57 -1.95
CA THR A 2 10.55 10.26 -2.30
C THR A 2 11.62 9.18 -2.42
N ARG A 3 12.14 8.97 -3.63
CA ARG A 3 13.08 7.88 -3.90
C ARG A 3 14.49 8.39 -3.65
N LEU A 4 15.00 8.17 -2.43
CA LEU A 4 16.34 8.61 -2.00
C LEU A 4 17.47 7.71 -2.53
N THR A 5 17.15 6.67 -3.32
CA THR A 5 18.11 5.75 -3.92
C THR A 5 17.94 5.68 -5.44
N ASN A 6 19.07 5.54 -6.15
CA ASN A 6 19.11 5.41 -7.62
C ASN A 6 18.84 3.97 -8.12
N ALA A 7 18.53 3.04 -7.22
CA ALA A 7 18.25 1.64 -7.52
C ALA A 7 16.79 1.44 -7.95
N PHE A 8 16.43 1.94 -9.14
CA PHE A 8 15.11 1.74 -9.73
C PHE A 8 15.21 1.27 -11.17
N SER A 9 14.20 0.52 -11.60
CA SER A 9 14.11 0.09 -12.99
C SER A 9 13.65 1.25 -13.88
N LYS A 10 14.30 1.41 -15.04
CA LYS A 10 13.87 2.36 -16.09
C LYS A 10 12.68 1.85 -16.90
N LYS A 11 12.28 0.58 -16.75
CA LYS A 11 11.10 0.03 -17.41
C LYS A 11 9.84 0.57 -16.73
N TRP A 12 8.98 1.22 -17.51
CA TRP A 12 7.70 1.78 -17.04
C TRP A 12 6.82 0.77 -16.30
N LEU A 13 6.79 -0.46 -16.78
CA LEU A 13 5.99 -1.52 -16.17
C LEU A 13 6.41 -1.80 -14.73
N ASN A 14 7.72 -1.87 -14.46
CA ASN A 14 8.25 -2.10 -13.12
C ASN A 14 7.95 -0.94 -12.19
N LEU A 15 8.02 0.30 -12.70
CA LEU A 15 7.64 1.48 -11.94
C LEU A 15 6.17 1.43 -11.52
N LYS A 16 5.27 1.07 -12.47
CA LYS A 16 3.84 0.91 -12.20
C LYS A 16 3.59 -0.09 -11.06
N TRP A 17 4.18 -1.28 -11.14
CA TRP A 17 4.02 -2.31 -10.10
C TRP A 17 4.55 -1.84 -8.73
N ALA A 18 5.71 -1.18 -8.69
CA ALA A 18 6.26 -0.64 -7.45
C ALA A 18 5.33 0.41 -6.81
N TYR A 19 4.72 1.28 -7.62
CA TYR A 19 3.74 2.25 -7.13
C TYR A 19 2.49 1.59 -6.57
N VAL A 20 1.92 0.62 -7.30
CA VAL A 20 0.74 -0.11 -6.86
C VAL A 20 0.99 -0.76 -5.49
N LEU A 21 2.11 -1.45 -5.33
CA LEU A 21 2.49 -2.06 -4.04
C LEU A 21 2.63 -1.03 -2.93
N GLN A 22 3.27 0.11 -3.22
CA GLN A 22 3.47 1.16 -2.21
C GLN A 22 2.16 1.78 -1.74
N PHE A 23 1.24 2.06 -2.67
CA PHE A 23 -0.08 2.60 -2.33
C PHE A 23 -0.95 1.56 -1.63
N ALA A 24 -0.92 0.30 -2.06
CA ALA A 24 -1.62 -0.78 -1.39
C ALA A 24 -1.15 -0.91 0.07
N HIS A 25 0.16 -1.00 0.30
CA HIS A 25 0.71 -1.08 1.65
C HIS A 25 0.37 0.14 2.51
N TYR A 26 0.46 1.35 1.95
CA TYR A 26 0.14 2.59 2.68
C TYR A 26 -1.33 2.65 3.10
N ASN A 27 -2.25 2.25 2.21
CA ASN A 27 -3.69 2.37 2.46
C ASN A 27 -4.26 1.24 3.32
N PHE A 28 -3.70 0.02 3.25
CA PHE A 28 -4.28 -1.17 3.89
C PHE A 28 -3.48 -1.68 5.09
N CYS A 29 -2.14 -1.61 5.06
CA CYS A 29 -1.29 -2.23 6.09
C CYS A 29 -0.78 -1.24 7.16
N ARG A 30 -0.66 0.05 6.84
CA ARG A 30 -0.04 1.03 7.73
C ARG A 30 -1.09 1.85 8.50
N PRO A 31 -1.17 1.75 9.83
CA PRO A 31 -1.96 2.66 10.66
C PRO A 31 -1.36 4.07 10.66
N HIS A 32 -2.23 5.09 10.68
CA HIS A 32 -1.81 6.49 10.73
C HIS A 32 -2.27 7.17 12.02
N THR A 33 -1.33 7.85 12.69
CA THR A 33 -1.64 8.59 13.93
C THR A 33 -2.68 9.68 13.71
N SER A 34 -2.62 10.38 12.57
CA SER A 34 -3.58 11.42 12.18
C SER A 34 -5.00 10.89 11.91
N LEU A 35 -5.14 9.58 11.67
CA LEU A 35 -6.41 8.89 11.44
C LEU A 35 -6.80 8.06 12.66
N ASN A 36 -6.39 8.47 13.87
CA ASN A 36 -6.66 7.77 15.11
C ASN A 36 -6.20 6.30 15.11
N LYS A 37 -5.03 6.02 14.52
CA LYS A 37 -4.48 4.66 14.32
C LYS A 37 -5.33 3.76 13.41
N CYS A 38 -6.23 4.32 12.61
CA CYS A 38 -6.86 3.62 11.49
C CYS A 38 -5.99 3.70 10.24
N THR A 39 -6.22 2.77 9.31
CA THR A 39 -5.64 2.85 7.96
C THR A 39 -6.52 3.74 7.08
N PRO A 40 -5.97 4.35 6.00
CA PRO A 40 -6.78 5.12 5.05
C PRO A 40 -7.94 4.33 4.45
N ALA A 41 -7.74 3.03 4.16
CA ALA A 41 -8.81 2.17 3.67
C ALA A 41 -9.92 1.97 4.70
N MET A 42 -9.59 1.90 5.99
CA MET A 42 -10.58 1.86 7.06
C MET A 42 -11.33 3.19 7.21
N ALA A 43 -10.63 4.31 7.15
CA ALA A 43 -11.26 5.64 7.22
C ALA A 43 -12.21 5.90 6.04
N ALA A 44 -11.92 5.32 4.88
CA ALA A 44 -12.76 5.35 3.69
C ALA A 44 -13.89 4.29 3.67
N GLY A 45 -13.98 3.43 4.69
CA GLY A 45 -14.97 2.35 4.76
C GLY A 45 -14.75 1.19 3.78
N MET A 46 -13.56 1.08 3.18
CA MET A 46 -13.18 0.01 2.25
C MET A 46 -12.65 -1.25 2.94
N SER A 47 -12.19 -1.11 4.20
CA SER A 47 -11.69 -2.23 5.02
C SER A 47 -12.18 -2.08 6.46
N THR A 48 -12.40 -3.20 7.15
CA THR A 48 -12.80 -3.22 8.57
C THR A 48 -11.62 -3.45 9.52
N HIS A 49 -10.49 -3.94 8.99
CA HIS A 49 -9.28 -4.22 9.77
C HIS A 49 -8.02 -3.74 9.05
N VAL A 50 -6.90 -3.78 9.79
CA VAL A 50 -5.56 -3.53 9.27
C VAL A 50 -5.05 -4.80 8.60
N TRP A 51 -4.69 -4.71 7.32
CA TRP A 51 -4.26 -5.88 6.55
C TRP A 51 -2.84 -6.30 6.91
N THR A 52 -2.61 -7.61 6.92
CA THR A 52 -1.24 -8.15 6.97
C THR A 52 -0.60 -8.12 5.58
N ILE A 53 0.75 -8.13 5.51
CA ILE A 53 1.45 -8.21 4.23
C ILE A 53 1.08 -9.50 3.47
N GLN A 54 0.90 -10.61 4.19
CA GLN A 54 0.48 -11.87 3.59
C GLN A 54 -0.90 -11.75 2.94
N GLU A 55 -1.86 -11.15 3.65
CA GLU A 55 -3.19 -10.90 3.12
C GLU A 55 -3.15 -10.01 1.87
N LEU A 56 -2.31 -8.97 1.87
CA LEU A 56 -2.15 -8.07 0.72
C LEU A 56 -1.59 -8.74 -0.54
N ILE A 57 -0.75 -9.76 -0.39
CA ILE A 57 -0.15 -10.49 -1.53
C ILE A 57 -1.06 -11.65 -1.97
N THR A 58 -1.81 -12.23 -1.03
CA THR A 58 -2.69 -13.39 -1.29
C THR A 58 -4.08 -12.96 -1.75
N SER A 59 -4.49 -11.72 -1.45
CA SER A 59 -5.79 -11.18 -1.87
C SER A 59 -5.88 -11.19 -3.39
N ASN A 60 -6.65 -12.14 -3.93
CA ASN A 60 -6.88 -12.22 -5.35
C ASN A 60 -7.99 -11.21 -5.67
N ALA A 61 -7.62 -10.07 -6.24
CA ALA A 61 -8.60 -9.16 -6.83
C ALA A 61 -9.14 -9.85 -8.10
N VAL A 62 -10.34 -10.42 -8.00
CA VAL A 62 -11.12 -10.93 -9.13
C VAL A 62 -11.75 -9.75 -9.86
#